data_AF-A0A2E8Z2X3-F1
#
_entry.id   AF-A0A2E8Z2X3-F1
#
_cell.length_a   1.000
_cell.length_b   1.000
_cell.length_c   1.000
_cell.angle_alpha   90.00
_cell.angle_beta   90.00
_cell.angle_gamma   90.00
#
_symmetry.space_group_name_H-M   'P 1'
#
loop_
_entity.id
_entity.type
_entity.pdbx_description
1 polymer ?
#
loop_
_entity_poly.entity_id
_entity_poly.type
_entity_poly.pdbx_seq_one_letter_code
_entity_poly.pdbx_strand_id
1 'polypeptide(L)'
;MTGVADGTRYDVARATRALADRLGLPAYVAICTDLLGGAPRDAHLDALPALTGHDWGDGQPVRDPAQWKDHWLRTWGARGLLHVWHDSDGRATTAVLDGLGDEHWRPAEMCLKVAARHDVAGAADAALPLLGHDLPRVRAQVLRCLAVTGDPADRAHTGAVDAALDDPDPAVARQAERAAAALARRA
;
A
#
# COMPACT_ATOMS: atom_id res chain seq x y z
N MET A 1 -0.25 42.69 11.44
CA MET A 1 0.82 41.98 10.69
C MET A 1 0.22 40.71 10.13
N THR A 2 -0.18 40.76 8.86
CA THR A 2 -0.83 39.70 8.09
C THR A 2 0.20 38.63 7.72
N GLY A 3 0.22 37.53 8.46
CA GLY A 3 0.93 36.31 8.06
C GLY A 3 0.05 35.51 7.11
N VAL A 4 0.40 35.55 5.82
CA VAL A 4 -0.19 34.69 4.80
C VAL A 4 0.30 33.27 5.09
N ALA A 5 -0.60 32.39 5.54
CA ALA A 5 -0.36 30.96 5.53
C ALA A 5 -0.27 30.54 4.06
N ASP A 6 0.96 30.26 3.60
CA ASP A 6 1.17 29.62 2.31
C ASP A 6 0.55 28.22 2.39
N GLY A 7 -0.70 28.11 1.89
CA GLY A 7 -1.53 26.91 1.89
C GLY A 7 -1.03 25.83 0.92
N THR A 8 0.28 25.73 0.71
CA THR A 8 0.89 24.67 -0.07
C THR A 8 0.72 23.36 0.70
N ARG A 9 -0.31 22.59 0.34
CA ARG A 9 -0.58 21.26 0.88
C ARG A 9 0.69 20.41 0.81
N TYR A 10 1.08 19.82 1.94
CA TYR A 10 2.24 18.93 2.00
C TYR A 10 2.08 17.79 0.99
N ASP A 11 3.00 17.72 0.02
CA ASP A 11 3.04 16.65 -0.97
C ASP A 11 3.93 15.52 -0.46
N VAL A 12 3.29 14.50 0.12
CA VAL A 12 3.95 13.29 0.63
C VAL A 12 4.74 12.58 -0.47
N ALA A 13 4.23 12.53 -1.70
CA ALA A 13 4.92 11.82 -2.77
C ALA A 13 6.22 12.53 -3.16
N ARG A 14 6.21 13.86 -3.21
CA ARG A 14 7.42 14.66 -3.43
C ARG A 14 8.42 14.51 -2.28
N ALA A 15 7.96 14.61 -1.03
CA ALA A 15 8.83 14.47 0.13
C ALA A 15 9.45 13.05 0.23
N THR A 16 8.65 12.03 -0.09
CA THR A 16 9.09 10.64 -0.15
C THR A 16 10.21 10.44 -1.19
N ARG A 17 10.05 11.01 -2.39
CA ARG A 17 11.11 10.97 -3.42
C ARG A 17 12.39 11.68 -2.97
N ALA A 18 12.26 12.87 -2.38
CA ALA A 18 13.40 13.62 -1.85
C ALA A 18 14.13 12.86 -0.72
N LEU A 19 13.39 12.13 0.12
CA LEU A 19 13.98 11.24 1.13
C LEU A 19 14.78 10.11 0.46
N ALA A 20 14.22 9.45 -0.55
CA ALA A 20 14.90 8.38 -1.26
C ALA A 20 16.18 8.87 -1.96
N ASP A 21 16.14 10.05 -2.59
CA ASP A 21 17.31 10.66 -3.23
C ASP A 21 18.44 10.94 -2.23
N ARG A 22 18.09 11.36 -1.00
CA ARG A 22 19.05 11.65 0.07
C ARG A 22 19.67 10.39 0.68
N LEU A 23 18.87 9.33 0.84
CA LEU A 23 19.32 8.09 1.50
C LEU A 23 19.96 7.09 0.53
N GLY A 24 19.61 7.16 -0.75
CA GLY A 24 19.81 6.09 -1.70
C GLY A 24 18.72 5.01 -1.59
N LEU A 25 18.39 4.38 -2.72
CA LEU A 25 17.28 3.43 -2.83
C LEU A 25 17.38 2.23 -1.85
N PRO A 26 18.54 1.57 -1.65
CA PRO A 26 18.61 0.43 -0.74
C PRO A 26 18.27 0.78 0.71
N ALA A 27 18.82 1.90 1.23
CA ALA A 27 18.55 2.35 2.59
C ALA A 27 17.10 2.81 2.76
N TYR A 28 16.56 3.51 1.76
CA TYR A 28 15.16 3.92 1.75
C TYR A 28 14.20 2.73 1.81
N VAL A 29 14.45 1.68 1.00
CA VAL A 29 13.63 0.47 1.00
C VAL A 29 13.77 -0.29 2.31
N ALA A 30 14.97 -0.36 2.88
CA ALA A 30 15.18 -0.98 4.20
C ALA A 30 14.30 -0.32 5.27
N ILE A 31 14.23 1.01 5.31
CA ILE A 31 13.35 1.74 6.24
C ILE A 31 11.87 1.41 5.99
N CYS A 32 11.42 1.46 4.74
CA CYS A 32 10.02 1.24 4.41
C CYS A 32 9.57 -0.19 4.76
N THR A 33 10.43 -1.17 4.50
CA THR A 33 10.16 -2.58 4.80
C THR A 33 10.24 -2.89 6.29
N ASP A 34 11.15 -2.25 7.03
CA ASP A 34 11.22 -2.37 8.49
C ASP A 34 9.96 -1.77 9.15
N LEU A 35 9.52 -0.59 8.71
CA LEU A 35 8.25 0.01 9.16
C LEU A 35 7.05 -0.87 8.83
N LEU A 36 6.98 -1.42 7.60
CA LEU A 36 5.93 -2.36 7.20
C LEU A 36 5.95 -3.65 8.04
N GLY A 37 7.13 -4.13 8.40
CA GLY A 37 7.35 -5.27 9.30
C GLY A 37 7.04 -4.99 10.78
N GLY A 38 6.66 -3.76 11.14
CA GLY A 38 6.25 -3.42 12.50
C GLY A 38 7.37 -2.90 13.38
N ALA A 39 8.40 -2.27 12.81
CA ALA A 39 9.41 -1.53 13.56
C ALA A 39 8.76 -0.59 14.61
N PRO A 40 9.43 -0.41 15.78
CA PRO A 40 8.89 0.41 16.85
C PRO A 40 8.78 1.88 16.42
N ARG A 41 7.87 2.61 17.06
CA ARG A 41 7.52 4.00 16.69
C ARG A 41 8.66 5.01 16.77
N ASP A 42 9.65 4.73 17.59
CA ASP A 42 10.86 5.52 17.76
C ASP A 42 11.98 5.12 16.77
N ALA A 43 11.76 4.11 15.94
CA ALA A 43 12.62 3.84 14.80
C ALA A 43 12.40 4.86 13.68
N HIS A 44 13.48 5.19 12.97
CA HIS A 44 13.43 6.00 11.74
C HIS A 44 12.78 7.38 11.87
N LEU A 45 12.87 8.01 13.05
CA LEU A 45 12.26 9.33 13.32
C LEU A 45 12.64 10.40 12.27
N ASP A 46 13.86 10.33 11.70
CA ASP A 46 14.32 11.26 10.65
C ASP A 46 13.65 11.04 9.28
N ALA A 47 13.08 9.86 9.04
CA ALA A 47 12.39 9.51 7.80
C ALA A 47 10.87 9.69 7.88
N LEU A 48 10.30 9.52 9.08
CA LEU A 48 8.85 9.53 9.29
C LEU A 48 8.17 10.84 8.83
N PRO A 49 8.72 12.06 9.01
CA PRO A 49 8.09 13.25 8.45
C PRO A 49 7.82 13.17 6.95
N ALA A 50 8.79 12.67 6.17
CA ALA A 50 8.67 12.53 4.72
C ALA A 50 7.65 11.47 4.30
N LEU A 51 7.59 10.36 5.04
CA LEU A 51 6.68 9.24 4.77
C LEU A 51 5.25 9.52 5.23
N THR A 52 5.07 10.31 6.28
CA THR A 52 3.79 10.53 6.97
C THR A 52 3.11 11.83 6.56
N GLY A 53 3.89 12.89 6.33
CA GLY A 53 3.41 14.27 6.21
C GLY A 53 3.04 14.92 7.53
N HIS A 54 3.44 14.32 8.65
CA HIS A 54 3.24 14.84 10.00
C HIS A 54 4.57 15.36 10.57
N ASP A 55 4.47 16.31 11.49
CA ASP A 55 5.59 16.64 12.36
C ASP A 55 5.78 15.52 13.40
N TRP A 56 7.03 15.08 13.57
CA TRP A 56 7.45 14.04 14.54
C TRP A 56 8.31 14.61 15.67
N GLY A 57 8.23 15.92 15.92
CA GLY A 57 8.79 16.55 17.11
C GLY A 57 8.23 15.98 18.42
N ASP A 58 8.92 16.28 19.52
CA ASP A 58 8.50 15.85 20.86
C ASP A 58 7.10 16.41 21.21
N GLY A 59 6.27 15.58 21.82
CA GLY A 59 4.90 15.94 22.22
C GLY A 59 3.87 15.93 21.07
N GLN A 60 4.27 15.62 19.84
CA GLN A 60 3.32 15.54 18.73
C GLN A 60 2.37 14.33 18.87
N PRO A 61 1.06 14.49 18.60
CA PRO A 61 0.07 13.41 18.70
C PRO A 61 0.45 12.14 17.92
N VAL A 62 1.12 12.30 16.78
CA VAL A 62 1.55 11.19 15.93
C VAL A 62 2.53 10.24 16.64
N ARG A 63 3.17 10.68 17.74
CA ARG A 63 4.07 9.86 18.55
C ARG A 63 3.35 9.09 19.66
N ASP A 64 2.09 9.35 19.91
CA ASP A 64 1.32 8.70 20.96
C ASP A 64 0.56 7.46 20.41
N PRO A 65 0.91 6.22 20.80
CA PRO A 65 0.24 5.02 20.35
C PRO A 65 -1.22 4.91 20.81
N ALA A 66 -1.64 5.67 21.83
CA ALA A 66 -3.03 5.77 22.23
C ALA A 66 -3.86 6.50 21.17
N GLN A 67 -3.30 7.54 20.55
CA GLN A 67 -3.94 8.38 19.53
C GLN A 67 -3.75 7.83 18.12
N TRP A 68 -2.54 7.36 17.79
CA TRP A 68 -2.19 6.81 16.50
C TRP A 68 -1.72 5.37 16.69
N LYS A 69 -2.54 4.38 16.35
CA LYS A 69 -2.17 2.96 16.46
C LYS A 69 -0.96 2.61 15.58
N ASP A 70 -0.18 1.61 15.99
CA ASP A 70 1.08 1.24 15.31
C ASP A 70 0.88 0.68 13.90
N HIS A 71 -0.32 0.16 13.55
CA HIS A 71 -0.61 -0.24 12.16
C HIS A 71 -0.50 0.95 11.17
N TRP A 72 -0.56 2.19 11.64
CA TRP A 72 -0.30 3.36 10.78
C TRP A 72 1.16 3.44 10.34
N LEU A 73 2.13 3.04 11.18
CA LEU A 73 3.53 2.96 10.79
C LEU A 73 3.71 1.96 9.64
N ARG A 74 3.10 0.77 9.77
CA ARG A 74 3.10 -0.24 8.71
C ARG A 74 2.49 0.27 7.41
N THR A 75 1.36 0.96 7.53
CA THR A 75 0.69 1.62 6.39
C THR A 75 1.60 2.65 5.72
N TRP A 76 2.36 3.44 6.49
CA TRP A 76 3.26 4.46 5.94
C TRP A 76 4.52 3.86 5.32
N GLY A 77 5.04 2.75 5.86
CA GLY A 77 6.08 1.95 5.21
C GLY A 77 5.64 1.49 3.82
N ALA A 78 4.46 0.87 3.71
CA ALA A 78 3.88 0.48 2.42
C ALA A 78 3.62 1.69 1.50
N ARG A 79 3.16 2.83 2.03
CA ARG A 79 2.98 4.06 1.23
C ARG A 79 4.31 4.61 0.70
N GLY A 80 5.39 4.46 1.45
CA GLY A 80 6.74 4.73 0.96
C GLY A 80 7.05 3.93 -0.30
N LEU A 81 6.81 2.62 -0.25
CA LEU A 81 7.01 1.71 -1.39
C LEU A 81 6.08 2.04 -2.57
N LEU A 82 4.88 2.57 -2.32
CA LEU A 82 3.95 3.01 -3.37
C LEU A 82 4.55 4.14 -4.22
N HIS A 83 5.30 5.05 -3.61
CA HIS A 83 5.84 6.24 -4.28
C HIS A 83 7.24 6.03 -4.86
N VAL A 84 8.06 5.21 -4.20
CA VAL A 84 9.41 4.85 -4.62
C VAL A 84 9.59 3.35 -4.44
N TRP A 85 9.88 2.65 -5.53
CA TRP A 85 10.06 1.21 -5.57
C TRP A 85 11.47 0.85 -6.01
N HIS A 86 12.09 -0.08 -5.28
CA HIS A 86 13.35 -0.70 -5.66
C HIS A 86 13.40 -2.09 -5.01
N ASP A 87 13.69 -3.11 -5.80
CA ASP A 87 13.59 -4.50 -5.35
C ASP A 87 14.69 -5.38 -5.95
N SER A 88 15.94 -4.90 -5.90
CA SER A 88 17.08 -5.64 -6.47
C SER A 88 17.42 -6.91 -5.69
N ASP A 89 17.03 -7.00 -4.42
CA ASP A 89 17.26 -8.11 -3.50
C ASP A 89 15.98 -8.88 -3.10
N GLY A 90 14.82 -8.57 -3.71
CA GLY A 90 13.53 -9.21 -3.42
C GLY A 90 12.88 -8.83 -2.08
N ARG A 91 13.52 -7.94 -1.31
CA ARG A 91 13.05 -7.51 0.02
C ARG A 91 11.72 -6.76 -0.06
N ALA A 92 11.56 -5.85 -1.02
CA ALA A 92 10.35 -5.05 -1.14
C ALA A 92 9.16 -5.92 -1.56
N THR A 93 9.37 -6.85 -2.49
CA THR A 93 8.35 -7.85 -2.85
C THR A 93 7.93 -8.66 -1.63
N THR A 94 8.90 -9.24 -0.91
CA THR A 94 8.61 -10.06 0.29
C THR A 94 7.78 -9.28 1.31
N ALA A 95 8.21 -8.06 1.65
CA ALA A 95 7.49 -7.24 2.63
C ALA A 95 6.06 -6.86 2.18
N VAL A 96 5.85 -6.61 0.89
CA VAL A 96 4.50 -6.33 0.36
C VAL A 96 3.61 -7.55 0.46
N LEU A 97 4.11 -8.74 0.09
CA LEU A 97 3.36 -9.99 0.18
C LEU A 97 2.99 -10.32 1.63
N ASP A 98 3.95 -10.21 2.56
CA ASP A 98 3.69 -10.39 3.99
C ASP A 98 2.64 -9.39 4.50
N GLY A 99 2.72 -8.13 4.06
CA GLY A 99 1.77 -7.09 4.44
C GLY A 99 0.35 -7.29 3.90
N LEU A 100 0.13 -8.14 2.89
CA LEU A 100 -1.24 -8.53 2.47
C LEU A 100 -1.95 -9.37 3.53
N GLY A 101 -1.19 -10.07 4.38
CA GLY A 101 -1.68 -10.84 5.52
C GLY A 101 -1.82 -10.04 6.82
N ASP A 102 -1.69 -8.70 6.79
CA ASP A 102 -1.77 -7.87 8.00
C ASP A 102 -3.14 -8.02 8.68
N GLU A 103 -3.12 -8.16 10.00
CA GLU A 103 -4.33 -8.25 10.83
C GLU A 103 -5.22 -7.00 10.71
N HIS A 104 -4.63 -5.85 10.35
CA HIS A 104 -5.33 -4.60 10.13
C HIS A 104 -5.57 -4.39 8.64
N TRP A 105 -6.80 -3.98 8.31
CA TRP A 105 -7.21 -3.75 6.93
C TRP A 105 -6.37 -2.67 6.20
N ARG A 106 -5.82 -1.70 6.93
CA ARG A 106 -5.20 -0.50 6.31
C ARG A 106 -3.81 -0.76 5.72
N PRO A 107 -2.87 -1.46 6.40
CA PRO A 107 -1.65 -1.94 5.77
C PRO A 107 -1.91 -2.86 4.58
N ALA A 108 -2.79 -3.86 4.71
CA ALA A 108 -3.14 -4.76 3.62
C ALA A 108 -3.69 -4.02 2.40
N GLU A 109 -4.61 -3.07 2.60
CA GLU A 109 -5.11 -2.21 1.52
C GLU A 109 -4.01 -1.38 0.86
N MET A 110 -3.01 -0.94 1.62
CA MET A 110 -1.87 -0.20 1.06
C MET A 110 -0.96 -1.13 0.25
N CYS A 111 -0.65 -2.34 0.74
CA CYS A 111 0.11 -3.34 0.01
C CYS A 111 -0.56 -3.73 -1.32
N LEU A 112 -1.89 -3.87 -1.36
CA LEU A 112 -2.60 -4.10 -2.62
C LEU A 112 -2.43 -2.95 -3.63
N LYS A 113 -2.27 -1.70 -3.16
CA LYS A 113 -1.98 -0.56 -4.04
C LYS A 113 -0.56 -0.59 -4.56
N VAL A 114 0.40 -0.96 -3.70
CA VAL A 114 1.81 -1.14 -4.08
C VAL A 114 1.90 -2.24 -5.15
N ALA A 115 1.26 -3.38 -4.90
CA ALA A 115 1.21 -4.51 -5.82
C ALA A 115 0.64 -4.12 -7.19
N ALA A 116 -0.51 -3.44 -7.22
CA ALA A 116 -1.10 -2.97 -8.46
C ALA A 116 -0.25 -1.89 -9.18
N ARG A 117 0.50 -1.08 -8.43
CA ARG A 117 1.29 0.05 -8.97
C ARG A 117 2.58 -0.42 -9.64
N HIS A 118 3.20 -1.47 -9.11
CA HIS A 118 4.54 -1.94 -9.47
C HIS A 118 4.55 -3.38 -9.99
N ASP A 119 3.38 -3.96 -10.23
CA ASP A 119 3.22 -5.32 -10.75
C ASP A 119 3.99 -6.37 -9.92
N VAL A 120 3.73 -6.38 -8.61
CA VAL A 120 4.47 -7.22 -7.67
C VAL A 120 4.15 -8.69 -7.91
N ALA A 121 5.18 -9.48 -8.22
CA ALA A 121 5.06 -10.90 -8.48
C ALA A 121 4.49 -11.66 -7.27
N GLY A 122 3.61 -12.63 -7.52
CA GLY A 122 2.93 -13.42 -6.48
C GLY A 122 1.82 -12.69 -5.71
N ALA A 123 1.61 -11.39 -5.97
CA ALA A 123 0.60 -10.63 -5.25
C ALA A 123 -0.84 -11.03 -5.61
N ALA A 124 -1.07 -11.60 -6.80
CA ALA A 124 -2.40 -12.08 -7.19
C ALA A 124 -2.89 -13.19 -6.25
N ASP A 125 -2.09 -14.24 -6.07
CA ASP A 125 -2.38 -15.36 -5.18
C ASP A 125 -2.56 -14.89 -3.72
N ALA A 126 -1.63 -14.06 -3.24
CA ALA A 126 -1.67 -13.53 -1.88
C ALA A 126 -2.87 -12.59 -1.62
N ALA A 127 -3.42 -11.97 -2.66
CA ALA A 127 -4.57 -11.08 -2.55
C ALA A 127 -5.92 -11.82 -2.56
N LEU A 128 -6.01 -13.02 -3.12
CA LEU A 128 -7.28 -13.77 -3.25
C LEU A 128 -8.06 -13.91 -1.92
N PRO A 129 -7.43 -14.25 -0.78
CA PRO A 129 -8.17 -14.37 0.49
C PRO A 129 -8.89 -13.08 0.91
N LEU A 130 -8.39 -11.90 0.50
CA LEU A 130 -8.96 -10.59 0.85
C LEU A 130 -10.24 -10.26 0.08
N LEU A 131 -10.65 -11.06 -0.91
CA LEU A 131 -11.98 -10.94 -1.52
C LEU A 131 -13.10 -11.29 -0.54
N GLY A 132 -12.82 -12.02 0.54
CA GLY A 132 -13.77 -12.27 1.62
C GLY A 132 -13.85 -11.14 2.67
N HIS A 133 -13.07 -10.07 2.53
CA HIS A 133 -12.95 -9.05 3.57
C HIS A 133 -14.25 -8.22 3.73
N ASP A 134 -14.65 -7.92 4.98
CA ASP A 134 -15.90 -7.21 5.30
C ASP A 134 -16.01 -5.84 4.63
N LEU A 135 -14.90 -5.09 4.63
CA LEU A 135 -14.84 -3.77 4.00
C LEU A 135 -14.82 -3.84 2.46
N PRO A 136 -15.84 -3.29 1.76
CA PRO A 136 -15.90 -3.32 0.29
C PRO A 136 -14.70 -2.67 -0.39
N ARG A 137 -14.11 -1.65 0.24
CA ARG A 137 -12.93 -0.97 -0.29
C ARG A 137 -11.68 -1.86 -0.37
N VAL A 138 -11.56 -2.86 0.51
CA VAL A 138 -10.46 -3.83 0.47
C VAL A 138 -10.70 -4.78 -0.69
N ARG A 139 -11.90 -5.37 -0.80
CA ARG A 139 -12.30 -6.22 -1.93
C ARG A 139 -12.10 -5.54 -3.28
N ALA A 140 -12.56 -4.30 -3.42
CA ALA A 140 -12.34 -3.51 -4.64
C ALA A 140 -10.85 -3.29 -4.95
N GLN A 141 -10.00 -3.16 -3.92
CA GLN A 141 -8.56 -3.01 -4.11
C GLN A 141 -7.89 -4.33 -4.50
N VAL A 142 -8.42 -5.49 -4.07
CA VAL A 142 -7.98 -6.81 -4.57
C VAL A 142 -8.23 -6.91 -6.06
N LEU A 143 -9.42 -6.54 -6.52
CA LEU A 143 -9.75 -6.57 -7.95
C LEU A 143 -8.85 -5.64 -8.78
N ARG A 144 -8.42 -4.49 -8.23
CA ARG A 144 -7.41 -3.63 -8.87
C ARG A 144 -6.04 -4.31 -8.94
N CYS A 145 -5.66 -5.08 -7.92
CA CYS A 145 -4.44 -5.86 -7.91
C CYS A 145 -4.51 -6.95 -8.99
N LEU A 146 -5.56 -7.79 -8.98
CA LEU A 146 -5.76 -8.88 -9.95
C LEU A 146 -5.82 -8.38 -11.41
N ALA A 147 -6.38 -7.18 -11.64
CA ALA A 147 -6.40 -6.57 -12.97
C ALA A 147 -4.99 -6.38 -13.57
N VAL A 148 -3.96 -6.23 -12.73
CA VAL A 148 -2.56 -6.01 -13.12
C VAL A 148 -1.74 -7.28 -12.93
N THR A 149 -1.73 -7.84 -11.72
CA THR A 149 -0.84 -8.94 -11.32
C THR A 149 -1.42 -10.32 -11.60
N GLY A 150 -2.74 -10.41 -11.86
CA GLY A 150 -3.41 -11.67 -12.13
C GLY A 150 -3.02 -12.23 -13.50
N ASP A 151 -2.85 -13.54 -13.55
CA ASP A 151 -2.62 -14.30 -14.78
C ASP A 151 -3.98 -14.65 -15.45
N PRO A 152 -4.25 -14.21 -16.69
CA PRO A 152 -5.48 -14.56 -17.41
C PRO A 152 -5.62 -16.06 -17.74
N ALA A 153 -4.54 -16.83 -17.75
CA ALA A 153 -4.59 -18.29 -17.93
C ALA A 153 -4.94 -19.04 -16.64
N ASP A 154 -4.84 -18.38 -15.47
CA ASP A 154 -5.16 -18.98 -14.19
C ASP A 154 -6.66 -18.83 -13.87
N ARG A 155 -7.32 -19.98 -13.65
CA ARG A 155 -8.74 -20.05 -13.31
C ARG A 155 -9.06 -19.53 -11.92
N ALA A 156 -8.12 -19.57 -10.98
CA ALA A 156 -8.30 -18.98 -9.65
C ALA A 156 -8.43 -17.46 -9.77
N HIS A 157 -7.56 -16.82 -10.56
CA HIS A 157 -7.60 -15.38 -10.78
C HIS A 157 -8.85 -14.93 -11.54
N THR A 158 -9.11 -15.55 -12.70
CA THR A 158 -10.25 -15.19 -13.55
C THR A 158 -11.58 -15.52 -12.87
N GLY A 159 -11.72 -16.71 -12.29
CA GLY A 159 -12.93 -17.12 -11.57
C GLY A 159 -13.25 -16.26 -10.35
N ALA A 160 -12.22 -15.79 -9.63
CA ALA A 160 -12.41 -14.88 -8.51
C ALA A 160 -12.90 -13.49 -8.95
N VAL A 161 -12.43 -13.00 -10.10
CA VAL A 161 -12.93 -11.75 -10.69
C VAL A 161 -14.37 -11.90 -11.18
N ASP A 162 -14.69 -13.01 -11.85
CA ASP A 162 -16.04 -13.28 -12.34
C ASP A 162 -17.05 -13.39 -11.19
N ALA A 163 -16.70 -14.08 -10.10
CA ALA A 163 -17.54 -14.19 -8.92
C ALA A 163 -17.83 -12.82 -8.27
N ALA A 164 -16.88 -11.88 -8.34
CA ALA A 164 -17.04 -10.54 -7.78
C ALA A 164 -17.91 -9.61 -8.63
N LEU A 165 -18.36 -10.02 -9.83
CA LEU A 165 -19.34 -9.28 -10.62
C LEU A 165 -20.70 -9.19 -9.90
N ASP A 166 -21.01 -10.19 -9.09
CA ASP A 166 -22.23 -10.26 -8.29
C ASP A 166 -22.04 -9.76 -6.84
N ASP A 167 -20.94 -9.04 -6.54
CA ASP A 167 -20.71 -8.49 -5.20
C ASP A 167 -21.87 -7.55 -4.80
N PRO A 168 -22.40 -7.66 -3.57
CA PRO A 168 -23.52 -6.82 -3.12
C PRO A 168 -23.18 -5.33 -3.08
N ASP A 169 -21.90 -4.96 -3.01
CA ASP A 169 -21.47 -3.57 -3.12
C ASP A 169 -21.24 -3.19 -4.60
N PRO A 170 -22.02 -2.24 -5.16
CA PRO A 170 -21.91 -1.87 -6.57
C PRO A 170 -20.53 -1.30 -6.96
N ALA A 171 -19.76 -0.75 -6.03
CA ALA A 171 -18.41 -0.27 -6.32
C ALA A 171 -17.41 -1.42 -6.50
N VAL A 172 -17.63 -2.54 -5.81
CA VAL A 172 -16.83 -3.77 -5.99
C VAL A 172 -17.19 -4.43 -7.32
N ALA A 173 -18.49 -4.62 -7.61
CA ALA A 173 -18.96 -5.17 -8.88
C ALA A 173 -18.42 -4.39 -10.10
N ARG A 174 -18.53 -3.05 -10.09
CA ARG A 174 -17.93 -2.19 -11.15
C ARG A 174 -16.42 -2.33 -11.27
N GLN A 175 -15.73 -2.63 -10.17
CA GLN A 175 -14.29 -2.84 -10.21
C GLN A 175 -13.94 -4.25 -10.72
N ALA A 176 -14.81 -5.24 -10.50
CA ALA A 176 -14.70 -6.58 -11.07
C ALA A 176 -14.85 -6.53 -12.59
N GLU A 177 -15.85 -5.82 -13.11
CA GLU A 177 -16.01 -5.59 -14.56
C GLU A 177 -14.74 -5.02 -15.20
N ARG A 178 -14.12 -4.03 -14.54
CA ARG A 178 -12.86 -3.42 -15.00
C ARG A 178 -11.69 -4.40 -14.97
N ALA A 179 -11.63 -5.24 -13.93
CA ALA A 179 -10.59 -6.25 -13.79
C ALA A 179 -10.74 -7.36 -14.85
N ALA A 180 -11.97 -7.84 -15.09
CA ALA A 180 -12.28 -8.81 -16.13
C ALA A 180 -11.88 -8.27 -17.51
N ALA A 181 -12.25 -7.02 -17.81
CA ALA A 181 -11.86 -6.37 -19.05
C ALA A 181 -10.32 -6.20 -19.18
N ALA A 182 -9.60 -6.00 -18.08
CA ALA A 182 -8.14 -5.90 -18.09
C ALA A 182 -7.46 -7.25 -18.31
N LEU A 183 -7.96 -8.33 -17.68
CA LEU A 183 -7.47 -9.69 -17.89
C LEU A 183 -7.72 -10.15 -19.33
N ALA A 184 -8.93 -9.92 -19.86
CA ALA A 184 -9.27 -10.28 -21.23
C ALA A 184 -8.41 -9.60 -22.30
N ARG A 185 -7.88 -8.39 -22.02
CA ARG A 185 -6.94 -7.70 -22.93
C ARG A 185 -5.52 -8.27 -22.91
N ARG A 186 -5.18 -9.09 -21.90
CA ARG A 186 -3.86 -9.69 -21.71
C ARG A 186 -3.82 -11.19 -22.04
N ALA A 187 -4.99 -11.80 -22.28
CA ALA A 187 -5.16 -13.18 -22.73
C ALA A 187 -4.85 -13.31 -24.23
#